data_AF-A0A9X1Y6N7-F1
#
_entry.id   AF-A0A9X1Y6N7-F1
#
_cell.length_a   1.000
_cell.length_b   1.000
_cell.length_c   1.000
_cell.angle_alpha   90.00
_cell.angle_beta   90.00
_cell.angle_gamma   90.00
#
_symmetry.space_group_name_H-M   'P 1'
#
loop_
_entity.id
_entity.type
_entity.pdbx_description
1 polymer ?
#
loop_
_entity_poly.entity_id
_entity_poly.type
_entity_poly.pdbx_seq_one_letter_code
_entity_poly.pdbx_strand_id
1 'polypeptide(L)' 'MFRRPILLVAAVLVGVLLLAMLVIGAFPPGVTPQPVERVLPNDRFQTR' A
#
# COMPACT_ATOMS: atom_id res chain seq x y z
N MET A 1 9.61 -17.56 -31.47
CA MET A 1 10.86 -16.80 -31.27
C MET A 1 10.51 -15.37 -30.88
N PHE A 2 10.90 -14.93 -29.68
CA PHE A 2 10.73 -13.53 -29.26
C PHE A 2 11.58 -12.65 -30.17
N ARG A 3 10.91 -11.80 -30.97
CA ARG A 3 11.57 -10.92 -31.96
C ARG A 3 12.46 -9.85 -31.31
N ARG A 4 12.39 -9.69 -29.99
CA ARG A 4 13.09 -8.68 -29.20
C ARG A 4 13.57 -9.30 -27.88
N PRO A 5 14.72 -10.00 -27.87
CA PRO A 5 15.22 -10.68 -26.67
C PRO A 5 15.50 -9.71 -25.51
N ILE A 6 15.87 -8.46 -25.82
CA ILE A 6 16.09 -7.42 -24.82
C ILE A 6 14.81 -7.10 -24.04
N LEU A 7 13.65 -7.07 -24.71
CA LEU A 7 12.37 -6.83 -24.02
C LEU A 7 12.01 -7.98 -23.08
N LEU A 8 12.37 -9.22 -23.44
CA LEU A 8 12.17 -10.38 -22.58
C LEU A 8 13.04 -10.28 -21.32
N VAL A 9 14.31 -9.93 -21.47
CA VAL A 9 15.23 -9.72 -20.34
C VAL A 9 14.71 -8.61 -19.41
N ALA A 10 14.27 -7.48 -19.97
CA ALA A 10 13.70 -6.39 -19.19
C ALA A 10 12.43 -6.82 -18.42
N ALA A 11 11.52 -7.56 -19.07
CA ALA A 11 10.32 -8.07 -18.42
C ALA A 11 10.64 -9.03 -17.27
N VAL A 12 11.62 -9.92 -17.45
CA VAL A 12 12.08 -10.84 -16.40
C VAL A 12 12.66 -10.05 -15.21
N LEU A 13 13.51 -9.06 -15.47
CA LEU A 13 14.10 -8.22 -14.41
C LEU A 13 13.02 -7.49 -13.60
N VAL A 14 12.04 -6.88 -14.28
CA VAL A 14 10.90 -6.22 -13.61
C VAL A 14 10.10 -7.23 -12.78
N GLY A 15 9.83 -8.41 -13.33
CA GLY A 15 9.12 -9.47 -12.60
C GLY A 15 9.84 -9.92 -11.33
N VAL A 16 11.15 -10.15 -11.41
CA VAL A 16 11.99 -10.53 -10.26
C VAL A 16 11.98 -9.43 -9.20
N LEU A 17 12.09 -8.16 -9.61
CA LEU A 17 12.07 -7.02 -8.69
C LEU A 17 10.74 -6.92 -7.94
N LEU A 18 9.61 -7.05 -8.64
CA LEU A 18 8.28 -7.03 -8.05
C LEU A 18 8.11 -8.19 -7.05
N LEU A 19 8.60 -9.38 -7.40
CA LEU A 19 8.54 -10.55 -6.54
C LEU A 19 9.36 -10.33 -5.25
N ALA A 20 10.56 -9.78 -5.38
CA ALA A 20 11.42 -9.45 -4.23
C ALA A 20 10.77 -8.41 -3.31
N MET A 21 10.18 -7.35 -3.88
CA MET A 21 9.45 -6.33 -3.11
C MET A 21 8.27 -6.94 -2.33
N LEU A 22 7.55 -7.89 -2.94
CA LEU A 22 6.44 -8.58 -2.30
C LEU A 22 6.92 -9.47 -1.14
N VAL A 23 8.00 -10.23 -1.33
CA VAL A 23 8.57 -11.12 -0.30
C VAL A 23 9.08 -10.35 0.91
N ILE A 24 9.69 -9.18 0.69
CA ILE A 24 10.22 -8.34 1.77
C ILE A 24 9.10 -7.57 2.49
N GLY A 25 7.89 -7.52 1.93
CA GLY A 25 6.79 -6.73 2.50
C GLY A 25 7.04 -5.23 2.36
N ALA A 26 7.62 -4.79 1.24
CA ALA A 26 7.89 -3.38 0.97
C ALA A 26 6.62 -2.53 0.75
N PHE A 27 5.45 -3.15 0.82
CA PHE A 27 4.16 -2.50 0.72
C PHE A 27 3.55 -2.33 2.12
N PRO A 28 2.94 -1.17 2.42
CA PRO A 28 2.30 -0.97 3.71
C PRO A 28 1.17 -1.98 3.91
N PRO A 29 0.92 -2.43 5.15
CA PRO A 29 -0.24 -3.26 5.44
C PRO A 29 -1.51 -2.48 5.08
N GLY A 30 -2.51 -3.19 4.53
CA GLY A 30 -3.81 -2.59 4.28
C GLY A 30 -4.44 -2.13 5.60
N VAL A 31 -4.56 -0.82 5.80
CA VAL A 31 -5.26 -0.23 6.94
C VAL A 31 -6.73 -0.03 6.57
N THR A 32 -7.64 -0.58 7.36
CA THR A 32 -9.06 -0.25 7.24
C THR A 32 -9.28 1.13 7.86
N PRO A 33 -9.90 2.08 7.13
CA PRO A 33 -10.25 3.37 7.71
C PRO A 33 -11.15 3.16 8.93
N GLN A 34 -10.69 3.57 10.12
CA GLN A 34 -11.51 3.54 11.32
C GLN A 34 -12.30 4.84 11.43
N PRO A 35 -13.61 4.76 11.73
CA PRO A 35 -14.38 5.96 12.05
C PRO A 35 -13.80 6.59 13.31
N VAL A 36 -13.32 7.83 13.19
CA VAL A 36 -12.88 8.62 14.33
C VAL A 36 -14.11 9.10 15.07
N GLU A 37 -14.31 8.65 16.32
CA GLU A 37 -15.28 9.27 17.21
C GLU A 37 -14.87 10.72 17.44
N ARG A 38 -15.60 11.63 16.80
CA ARG A 38 -15.50 13.06 17.08
C ARG A 38 -16.23 13.32 18.39
N VAL A 39 -15.60 13.00 19.52
CA VAL A 39 -16.05 13.53 20.81
C VAL A 39 -15.78 15.04 20.75
N LEU A 40 -16.82 15.84 20.55
CA LEU A 40 -16.66 17.29 20.66
C LEU A 40 -16.31 17.58 22.12
N PRO A 41 -15.18 18.25 22.41
CA PRO A 41 -14.80 18.58 23.79
C PRO A 41 -15.87 19.39 24.54
N ASN A 42 -16.79 20.02 23.79
CA ASN A 42 -17.86 20.84 24.32
C ASN A 42 -19.01 20.04 24.96
N ASP A 43 -19.10 18.72 24.76
CA ASP A 43 -20.13 17.90 25.42
C ASP A 43 -19.89 17.75 26.92
N ARG A 44 -18.66 18.00 27.40
CA ARG A 44 -18.32 18.00 28.83
C ARG A 44 -18.66 19.31 29.54
N PHE A 45 -18.92 20.40 28.81
CA PHE A 45 -19.09 21.74 29.35
C PHE A 45 -20.46 22.34 28.98
N GLN A 46 -21.52 21.51 28.94
CA GLN A 46 -22.88 22.03 28.84
C GLN A 46 -23.28 22.74 30.15
N THR A 47 -23.27 24.07 30.14
CA THR A 47 -23.98 24.88 31.15
C THR A 47 -25.47 24.87 30.84
N ARG A 48 -26.27 24.41 31.80
CA ARG A 48 -27.74 24.42 31.78
C ARG A 48 -28.30 25.84 31.57
#